data_AF-A0A3G1NDL3-F1
#
_entry.id   AF-A0A3G1NDL3-F1
#
_cell.length_a   1.000
_cell.length_b   1.000
_cell.length_c   1.000
_cell.angle_alpha   90.00
_cell.angle_beta   90.00
_cell.angle_gamma   90.00
#
_symmetry.space_group_name_H-M   'P 1'
#
loop_
_entity.id
_entity.type
_entity.pdbx_description
1 polymer ?
#
loop_
_entity_poly.entity_id
_entity_poly.type
_entity_poly.pdbx_seq_one_letter_code
_entity_poly.pdbx_strand_id
1 'polypeptide(L)'
;MTAGRNIVLFAILLLSLTFIVRRNCFRLNKKYGFRLVFIIYIYIRFSISLFGCCLRTNFLSHFGVYLLEVFSFFVVLSVGSGGGQPLPLPGPSNPSNSSSEDSFALQVLLESWPVTHNSGFESSLRNRINTLENENSPFLLSKERGENWAEVKTTLHNCPSQREYNRLLEFENRDLRIRELRHSCYSKFLRLFTDHPALAENADSSPQEGLLYFFDDKRHELDREGGTPLVKDQRELRFLDQLSHDLKKNGKNSVYINILFER
;
A
#
# COMPACT_ATOMS: atom_id res chain seq x y z
N MET A 1 -12.95 31.02 -15.71
CA MET A 1 -11.68 30.65 -16.39
C MET A 1 -10.39 31.11 -15.68
N THR A 2 -10.44 31.68 -14.47
CA THR A 2 -9.26 32.20 -13.75
C THR A 2 -8.56 31.18 -12.84
N ALA A 3 -9.28 30.19 -12.31
CA ALA A 3 -8.73 29.21 -11.36
C ALA A 3 -7.64 28.31 -11.96
N GLY A 4 -7.86 27.76 -13.16
CA GLY A 4 -6.89 26.87 -13.82
C GLY A 4 -5.57 27.56 -14.16
N ARG A 5 -5.61 28.81 -14.63
CA ARG A 5 -4.41 29.59 -14.93
C ARG A 5 -3.57 29.86 -13.69
N ASN A 6 -4.20 30.11 -12.54
CA ASN A 6 -3.51 30.34 -11.27
C ASN A 6 -2.83 29.08 -10.73
N ILE A 7 -3.44 27.90 -10.93
CA ILE A 7 -2.85 26.61 -10.55
C ILE A 7 -1.58 26.33 -11.36
N VAL A 8 -1.61 26.57 -12.68
CA VAL A 8 -0.44 26.38 -13.56
C VAL A 8 0.69 27.34 -13.20
N LEU A 9 0.39 28.61 -12.95
CA LEU A 9 1.38 29.59 -12.51
C LEU A 9 2.03 29.21 -11.18
N PHE A 10 1.24 28.69 -10.24
CA PHE A 10 1.76 28.22 -8.95
C PHE A 10 2.65 26.98 -9.09
N ALA A 11 2.29 26.05 -9.99
CA ALA A 11 3.14 24.89 -10.32
C ALA A 11 4.49 25.31 -10.92
N ILE A 12 4.48 26.26 -11.86
CA ILE A 12 5.71 26.81 -12.48
C ILE A 12 6.58 27.51 -11.42
N LEU A 13 5.96 28.25 -10.50
CA LEU A 13 6.66 28.91 -9.40
C LEU A 13 7.34 27.89 -8.46
N LEU A 14 6.67 26.81 -8.08
CA LEU A 14 7.25 25.76 -7.24
C LEU A 14 8.42 25.03 -7.92
N LEU A 15 8.29 24.74 -9.22
CA LEU A 15 9.35 24.07 -10.00
C LEU A 15 10.57 24.97 -10.19
N SER A 16 10.36 26.23 -10.53
CA SER A 16 11.44 27.22 -10.69
C SER A 16 12.17 27.48 -9.36
N LEU A 17 11.44 27.61 -8.25
CA LEU A 17 12.04 27.78 -6.92
C LEU A 17 12.88 26.56 -6.51
N THR A 18 12.37 25.35 -6.78
CA THR A 18 13.10 24.10 -6.55
C THR A 18 14.40 24.04 -7.37
N PHE A 19 14.34 24.45 -8.64
CA PHE A 19 15.49 24.48 -9.53
C PHE A 19 16.56 25.49 -9.06
N ILE A 20 16.14 26.69 -8.65
CA ILE A 20 17.03 27.74 -8.14
C ILE A 20 17.72 27.29 -6.85
N VAL A 21 16.99 26.71 -5.90
CA VAL A 21 17.55 26.21 -4.64
C VAL A 21 18.51 25.04 -4.89
N ARG A 22 18.17 24.12 -5.80
CA ARG A 22 19.06 23.00 -6.15
C ARG A 22 20.35 23.48 -6.82
N ARG A 23 20.25 24.41 -7.77
CA ARG A 23 21.41 24.97 -8.50
C ARG A 23 22.34 25.78 -7.59
N ASN A 24 21.77 26.52 -6.63
CA ASN A 24 22.53 27.40 -5.74
C ASN A 24 22.80 26.79 -4.37
N CYS A 25 22.46 25.51 -4.12
CA CYS A 25 22.54 24.86 -2.81
C CYS A 25 23.93 25.01 -2.17
N PHE A 26 24.99 24.82 -2.94
CA PHE A 26 26.37 24.96 -2.46
C PHE A 26 26.73 26.41 -2.09
N ARG A 27 26.32 27.39 -2.92
CA ARG A 27 26.57 28.83 -2.67
C ARG A 27 25.73 29.36 -1.50
N LEU A 28 24.49 28.89 -1.37
CA LEU A 28 23.57 29.22 -0.28
C LEU A 28 24.07 28.65 1.05
N ASN A 29 24.56 27.41 1.05
CA ASN A 29 25.09 26.75 2.24
C ASN A 29 26.35 27.48 2.75
N LYS A 30 27.24 27.92 1.84
CA LYS A 30 28.44 28.69 2.19
C LYS A 30 28.13 30.07 2.78
N LYS A 31 27.02 30.72 2.38
CA LYS A 31 26.68 32.10 2.77
C LYS A 31 25.75 32.19 3.98
N TYR A 32 24.79 31.27 4.12
CA TYR A 32 23.74 31.32 5.14
C TYR A 32 23.78 30.14 6.12
N GLY A 33 24.70 29.20 5.90
CA GLY A 33 24.85 28.01 6.72
C GLY A 33 23.82 26.91 6.41
N PHE A 34 24.17 25.68 6.79
CA PHE A 34 23.41 24.48 6.47
C PHE A 34 21.99 24.50 7.04
N ARG A 35 21.81 25.00 8.27
CA ARG A 35 20.52 25.02 8.97
C ARG A 35 19.45 25.80 8.20
N LEU A 36 19.80 26.96 7.65
CA LEU A 36 18.85 27.81 6.92
C LEU A 36 18.48 27.18 5.56
N VAL A 37 19.46 26.61 4.85
CA VAL A 37 19.21 25.89 3.59
C VAL A 37 18.33 24.66 3.80
N PHE A 38 18.55 23.94 4.90
CA PHE A 38 17.74 22.79 5.28
C PHE A 38 16.28 23.17 5.57
N ILE A 39 16.05 24.27 6.29
CA ILE A 39 14.69 24.79 6.56
C ILE A 39 13.99 25.20 5.26
N ILE A 40 14.68 25.90 4.36
CA ILE A 40 14.12 26.27 3.03
C ILE A 40 13.76 25.01 2.23
N TYR A 41 14.60 23.98 2.26
CA TYR A 41 14.35 22.73 1.55
C TYR A 41 13.11 22.00 2.09
N ILE A 42 12.96 21.93 3.42
CA ILE A 42 11.77 21.35 4.06
C ILE A 42 10.51 22.12 3.66
N TYR A 43 10.55 23.46 3.67
CA TYR A 43 9.42 24.31 3.31
C TYR A 43 8.98 24.13 1.85
N ILE A 44 9.94 23.97 0.92
CA ILE A 44 9.64 23.69 -0.49
C ILE A 44 8.99 22.30 -0.65
N ARG A 45 9.53 21.27 0.02
CA ARG A 45 8.95 19.92 -0.01
C ARG A 45 7.53 19.89 0.56
N PHE A 46 7.30 20.60 1.66
CA PHE A 46 5.99 20.75 2.27
C PHE A 46 4.99 21.46 1.35
N SER A 47 5.41 22.56 0.73
CA SER A 47 4.59 23.31 -0.24
C SER A 47 4.20 22.47 -1.47
N ILE A 48 5.12 21.65 -1.99
CA ILE A 48 4.83 20.71 -3.09
C ILE A 48 3.80 19.65 -2.66
N SER A 49 3.94 19.12 -1.45
CA SER A 49 3.00 18.12 -0.90
C SER A 49 1.60 18.71 -0.70
N LEU A 50 1.50 19.92 -0.14
CA LEU A 50 0.23 20.63 0.00
C LEU A 50 -0.40 20.92 -1.37
N PHE A 51 0.39 21.37 -2.34
CA PHE A 51 -0.08 21.61 -3.69
C PHE A 51 -0.61 20.32 -4.35
N GLY A 52 0.08 19.19 -4.19
CA GLY A 52 -0.39 17.89 -4.65
C GLY A 52 -1.69 17.44 -3.98
N CYS A 53 -1.85 17.71 -2.68
CA CYS A 53 -3.10 17.47 -1.95
C CYS A 53 -4.26 18.32 -2.50
N CYS A 54 -4.01 19.62 -2.72
CA CYS A 54 -4.99 20.54 -3.32
C CYS A 54 -5.34 20.16 -4.76
N LEU A 55 -4.39 19.68 -5.55
CA LEU A 55 -4.67 19.12 -6.87
C LEU A 55 -5.54 17.88 -6.76
N ARG A 56 -5.22 16.95 -5.86
CA ARG A 56 -6.01 15.73 -5.66
C ARG A 56 -7.46 16.05 -5.28
N THR A 57 -7.68 16.97 -4.34
CA THR A 57 -9.03 17.37 -3.94
C THR A 57 -9.78 18.14 -5.04
N ASN A 58 -9.10 19.03 -5.78
CA ASN A 58 -9.68 19.71 -6.94
C ASN A 58 -9.99 18.75 -8.10
N PHE A 59 -9.15 17.75 -8.34
CA PHE A 59 -9.43 16.71 -9.32
C PHE A 59 -10.65 15.92 -8.86
N LEU A 60 -10.70 15.42 -7.63
CA LEU A 60 -11.84 14.66 -7.11
C LEU A 60 -13.17 15.45 -7.11
N SER A 61 -13.14 16.75 -6.81
CA SER A 61 -14.36 17.59 -6.82
C SER A 61 -14.87 17.88 -8.24
N HIS A 62 -13.96 18.02 -9.21
CA HIS A 62 -14.33 18.24 -10.61
C HIS A 62 -14.47 16.94 -11.41
N PHE A 63 -13.93 15.81 -10.95
CA PHE A 63 -14.00 14.50 -11.61
C PHE A 63 -15.45 14.04 -11.75
N GLY A 64 -16.30 14.33 -10.77
CA GLY A 64 -17.74 14.07 -10.84
C GLY A 64 -18.44 14.91 -11.92
N VAL A 65 -18.02 16.15 -12.14
CA VAL A 65 -18.57 17.04 -13.17
C VAL A 65 -18.06 16.65 -14.57
N TYR A 66 -16.78 16.30 -14.70
CA TYR A 66 -16.21 15.80 -15.95
C TYR A 66 -16.78 14.43 -16.35
N LEU A 67 -17.07 13.54 -15.37
CA LEU A 67 -17.79 12.30 -15.65
C LEU A 67 -19.22 12.57 -16.14
N LEU A 68 -19.94 13.51 -15.53
CA LEU A 68 -21.30 13.88 -15.97
C LEU A 68 -21.34 14.55 -17.36
N GLU A 69 -20.33 15.36 -17.71
CA GLU A 69 -20.23 15.93 -19.06
C GLU A 69 -19.86 14.87 -20.11
N VAL A 70 -18.92 13.96 -19.79
CA VAL A 70 -18.59 12.84 -20.68
C VAL A 70 -19.78 11.89 -20.83
N PHE A 71 -20.49 11.56 -19.75
CA PHE A 71 -21.72 10.75 -19.81
C PHE A 71 -22.85 11.47 -20.55
N SER A 72 -23.00 12.79 -20.40
CA SER A 72 -23.99 13.56 -21.18
C SER A 72 -23.64 13.56 -22.68
N PHE A 73 -22.35 13.62 -23.04
CA PHE A 73 -21.90 13.54 -24.42
C PHE A 73 -22.14 12.14 -25.05
N PHE A 74 -21.94 11.07 -24.26
CA PHE A 74 -22.26 9.70 -24.69
C PHE A 74 -23.77 9.41 -24.75
N VAL A 75 -24.58 10.02 -23.88
CA VAL A 75 -26.05 9.90 -23.90
C VAL A 75 -26.64 10.65 -25.10
N VAL A 76 -26.08 11.81 -25.49
CA VAL A 76 -26.54 12.56 -26.68
C VAL A 76 -26.19 11.84 -28.00
N LEU A 77 -25.14 11.03 -28.04
CA LEU A 77 -24.80 10.19 -29.20
C LEU A 77 -25.56 8.85 -29.25
N SER A 78 -26.32 8.51 -28.22
CA SER A 78 -27.07 7.24 -28.13
C SER A 78 -28.58 7.39 -28.29
N VAL A 79 -29.09 8.63 -28.48
CA VAL A 79 -30.50 8.89 -28.79
C VAL A 79 -30.59 9.50 -30.19
N GLY A 80 -30.31 8.67 -31.19
CA GLY A 80 -30.57 8.94 -32.59
C GLY A 80 -31.41 7.81 -33.18
N SER A 81 -32.73 8.05 -33.26
CA SER A 81 -33.74 7.42 -34.12
C SER A 81 -34.91 6.79 -33.35
N GLY A 82 -36.08 7.44 -33.46
CA GLY A 82 -37.36 6.93 -32.98
C GLY A 82 -38.31 8.07 -32.62
N GLY A 83 -39.06 8.58 -33.61
CA GLY A 83 -40.04 9.65 -33.42
C GLY A 83 -41.31 9.23 -32.67
N GLY A 84 -41.98 10.20 -32.03
CA GLY A 84 -43.32 10.04 -31.47
C GLY A 84 -43.68 11.09 -30.40
N GLN A 85 -44.40 12.13 -30.82
CA GLN A 85 -45.22 13.18 -30.15
C GLN A 85 -45.20 13.45 -28.60
N PRO A 86 -45.40 14.73 -28.19
CA PRO A 86 -45.38 15.19 -26.80
C PRO A 86 -46.79 15.33 -26.17
N LEU A 87 -46.93 15.16 -24.84
CA LEU A 87 -47.97 15.77 -23.96
C LEU A 87 -47.86 15.26 -22.49
N PRO A 88 -48.41 15.95 -21.47
CA PRO A 88 -47.71 16.94 -20.63
C PRO A 88 -47.47 16.52 -19.16
N LEU A 89 -46.67 17.34 -18.46
CA LEU A 89 -46.43 17.32 -17.01
C LEU A 89 -47.72 17.38 -16.15
N PRO A 90 -47.62 17.01 -14.86
CA PRO A 90 -47.64 18.04 -13.82
C PRO A 90 -46.46 17.96 -12.84
N GLY A 91 -46.17 19.11 -12.23
CA GLY A 91 -44.92 19.46 -11.54
C GLY A 91 -44.77 19.06 -10.05
N PRO A 92 -44.00 19.83 -9.27
CA PRO A 92 -43.01 19.27 -8.34
C PRO A 92 -43.49 19.20 -6.89
N SER A 93 -43.01 18.20 -6.15
CA SER A 93 -42.93 18.26 -4.69
C SER A 93 -41.55 17.81 -4.22
N ASN A 94 -40.91 18.69 -3.45
CA ASN A 94 -39.54 18.59 -2.95
C ASN A 94 -39.48 17.71 -1.66
N PRO A 95 -38.28 17.35 -1.18
CA PRO A 95 -37.99 16.04 -0.61
C PRO A 95 -38.19 15.97 0.91
N SER A 96 -38.58 14.79 1.38
CA SER A 96 -38.49 14.42 2.79
C SER A 96 -37.15 13.68 3.01
N ASN A 97 -36.32 14.24 3.88
CA ASN A 97 -35.17 13.60 4.48
C ASN A 97 -35.55 12.25 5.10
N SER A 98 -34.84 11.18 4.73
CA SER A 98 -34.44 10.05 5.60
C SER A 98 -34.16 8.81 4.75
N SER A 99 -32.90 8.49 4.48
CA SER A 99 -32.48 7.11 4.15
C SER A 99 -30.97 6.98 3.90
N SER A 100 -30.13 7.27 4.90
CA SER A 100 -28.76 6.72 4.88
C SER A 100 -28.75 5.20 5.14
N GLU A 101 -29.83 4.66 5.72
CA GLU A 101 -29.95 3.23 6.04
C GLU A 101 -30.44 2.38 4.86
N ASP A 102 -31.34 2.88 3.99
CA ASP A 102 -31.79 2.12 2.81
C ASP A 102 -30.68 1.93 1.78
N SER A 103 -29.71 2.86 1.67
CA SER A 103 -28.59 2.72 0.75
C SER A 103 -27.70 1.53 1.11
N PHE A 104 -27.43 1.33 2.40
CA PHE A 104 -26.67 0.16 2.87
C PHE A 104 -27.47 -1.13 2.69
N ALA A 105 -28.75 -1.13 3.05
CA ALA A 105 -29.63 -2.29 2.88
C ALA A 105 -29.78 -2.67 1.39
N LEU A 106 -29.98 -1.70 0.49
CA LEU A 106 -30.04 -1.93 -0.95
C LEU A 106 -28.70 -2.41 -1.52
N GLN A 107 -27.58 -1.88 -1.04
CA GLN A 107 -26.26 -2.33 -1.48
C GLN A 107 -25.96 -3.77 -1.05
N VAL A 108 -26.36 -4.16 0.16
CA VAL A 108 -26.26 -5.55 0.66
C VAL A 108 -27.18 -6.50 -0.12
N LEU A 109 -28.40 -6.05 -0.48
CA LEU A 109 -29.34 -6.83 -1.31
C LEU A 109 -28.87 -7.00 -2.77
N LEU A 110 -27.99 -6.13 -3.26
CA LEU A 110 -27.41 -6.19 -4.61
C LEU A 110 -26.10 -6.98 -4.68
N GLU A 111 -25.52 -7.40 -3.54
CA GLU A 111 -24.34 -8.25 -3.56
C GLU A 111 -24.70 -9.66 -4.05
N SER A 112 -23.83 -10.24 -4.88
CA SER A 112 -24.01 -11.61 -5.38
C SER A 112 -23.87 -12.61 -4.23
N TRP A 113 -24.94 -13.36 -3.97
CA TRP A 113 -24.94 -14.49 -3.06
C TRP A 113 -25.30 -15.78 -3.85
N PRO A 114 -24.54 -16.88 -3.69
CA PRO A 114 -23.35 -17.03 -2.88
C PRO A 114 -22.17 -16.18 -3.39
N VAL A 115 -21.21 -15.92 -2.50
CA VAL A 115 -19.96 -15.24 -2.82
C VAL A 115 -19.29 -15.93 -4.02
N THR A 116 -18.88 -15.13 -5.00
CA THR A 116 -18.11 -15.62 -6.14
C THR A 116 -16.63 -15.66 -5.79
N HIS A 117 -16.10 -16.88 -5.67
CA HIS A 117 -14.70 -17.13 -5.35
C HIS A 117 -13.77 -16.83 -6.53
N ASN A 118 -12.65 -16.19 -6.23
CA ASN A 118 -11.56 -15.98 -7.18
C ASN A 118 -10.61 -17.19 -7.11
N SER A 119 -11.00 -18.26 -7.78
CA SER A 119 -10.28 -19.53 -7.79
C SER A 119 -8.81 -19.41 -8.20
N GLY A 120 -8.50 -18.51 -9.14
CA GLY A 120 -7.13 -18.25 -9.59
C GLY A 120 -6.27 -17.63 -8.49
N PHE A 121 -6.82 -16.64 -7.77
CA PHE A 121 -6.09 -15.98 -6.68
C PHE A 121 -5.95 -16.91 -5.47
N GLU A 122 -7.00 -17.63 -5.10
CA GLU A 122 -6.93 -18.66 -4.06
C GLU A 122 -5.90 -19.75 -4.37
N SER A 123 -5.86 -20.24 -5.62
CA SER A 123 -4.85 -21.22 -6.04
C SER A 123 -3.43 -20.66 -5.95
N SER A 124 -3.25 -19.37 -6.26
CA SER A 124 -1.97 -18.68 -6.09
C SER A 124 -1.55 -18.62 -4.62
N LEU A 125 -2.44 -18.24 -3.71
CA LEU A 125 -2.19 -18.24 -2.26
C LEU A 125 -1.83 -19.63 -1.75
N ARG A 126 -2.62 -20.64 -2.12
CA ARG A 126 -2.37 -22.03 -1.75
C ARG A 126 -0.99 -22.51 -2.20
N ASN A 127 -0.61 -22.26 -3.45
CA ASN A 127 0.67 -22.70 -3.97
C ASN A 127 1.85 -22.02 -3.26
N ARG A 128 1.71 -20.73 -2.95
CA ARG A 128 2.71 -19.97 -2.20
C ARG A 128 2.86 -20.45 -0.76
N ILE A 129 1.76 -20.76 -0.07
CA ILE A 129 1.78 -21.39 1.25
C ILE A 129 2.47 -22.76 1.17
N ASN A 130 2.11 -23.59 0.19
CA ASN A 130 2.74 -24.91 0.00
C ASN A 130 4.26 -24.80 -0.19
N THR A 131 4.75 -23.78 -0.90
CA THR A 131 6.19 -23.53 -1.05
C THR A 131 6.83 -23.28 0.32
N LEU A 132 6.25 -22.40 1.15
CA LEU A 132 6.77 -22.12 2.49
C LEU A 132 6.73 -23.35 3.41
N GLU A 133 5.69 -24.19 3.29
CA GLU A 133 5.58 -25.45 4.03
C GLU A 133 6.68 -26.44 3.61
N ASN A 134 6.93 -26.57 2.30
CA ASN A 134 7.98 -27.43 1.77
C ASN A 134 9.38 -26.99 2.20
N GLU A 135 9.59 -25.68 2.34
CA GLU A 135 10.84 -25.08 2.79
C GLU A 135 10.96 -25.04 4.32
N ASN A 136 9.99 -25.59 5.07
CA ASN A 136 9.92 -25.56 6.53
C ASN A 136 10.08 -24.15 7.10
N SER A 137 9.39 -23.17 6.49
CA SER A 137 9.48 -21.77 6.89
C SER A 137 9.04 -21.58 8.36
N PRO A 138 9.86 -20.91 9.19
CA PRO A 138 9.50 -20.62 10.57
C PRO A 138 8.44 -19.51 10.70
N PHE A 139 8.05 -18.87 9.58
CA PHE A 139 7.08 -17.76 9.55
C PHE A 139 5.66 -18.21 9.22
N LEU A 140 5.40 -19.52 9.16
CA LEU A 140 4.04 -20.06 9.10
C LEU A 140 3.43 -20.13 10.51
N LEU A 141 2.11 -20.02 10.58
CA LEU A 141 1.39 -19.99 11.86
C LEU A 141 1.25 -21.39 12.45
N SER A 142 0.86 -22.36 11.62
CA SER A 142 0.83 -23.76 12.02
C SER A 142 2.10 -24.49 11.61
N LYS A 143 2.53 -25.42 12.48
CA LYS A 143 3.59 -26.39 12.23
C LYS A 143 3.10 -27.58 11.41
N GLU A 144 1.80 -27.84 11.39
CA GLU A 144 1.23 -28.96 10.66
C GLU A 144 0.96 -28.57 9.20
N ARG A 145 1.38 -29.47 8.30
CA ARG A 145 1.30 -29.21 6.86
C ARG A 145 -0.16 -29.23 6.39
N GLY A 146 -0.53 -28.22 5.62
CA GLY A 146 -1.88 -28.06 5.07
C GLY A 146 -2.85 -27.33 6.00
N GLU A 147 -2.55 -27.19 7.29
CA GLU A 147 -3.40 -26.44 8.22
C GLU A 147 -3.47 -24.95 7.87
N ASN A 148 -2.34 -24.36 7.47
CA ASN A 148 -2.28 -22.94 7.10
C ASN A 148 -3.25 -22.61 5.95
N TRP A 149 -3.32 -23.46 4.91
CA TRP A 149 -4.28 -23.25 3.82
C TRP A 149 -5.71 -23.61 4.24
N ALA A 150 -5.89 -24.65 5.05
CA ALA A 150 -7.21 -25.06 5.52
C ALA A 150 -7.91 -23.94 6.31
N GLU A 151 -7.18 -23.23 7.17
CA GLU A 151 -7.68 -22.07 7.91
C GLU A 151 -8.11 -20.95 6.97
N VAL A 152 -7.23 -20.51 6.05
CA VAL A 152 -7.53 -19.47 5.07
C VAL A 152 -8.76 -19.83 4.23
N LYS A 153 -8.81 -21.06 3.72
CA LYS A 153 -9.93 -21.54 2.91
C LYS A 153 -11.24 -21.54 3.69
N THR A 154 -11.21 -21.95 4.95
CA THR A 154 -12.39 -21.96 5.83
C THR A 154 -12.90 -20.54 6.07
N THR A 155 -11.99 -19.60 6.36
CA THR A 155 -12.32 -18.19 6.54
C THR A 155 -12.93 -17.58 5.28
N LEU A 156 -12.36 -17.85 4.10
CA LEU A 156 -12.87 -17.35 2.83
C LEU A 156 -14.25 -17.93 2.46
N HIS A 157 -14.51 -19.21 2.73
CA HIS A 157 -15.82 -19.81 2.46
C HIS A 157 -16.93 -19.33 3.39
N ASN A 158 -16.60 -18.88 4.59
CA ASN A 158 -17.57 -18.42 5.59
C ASN A 158 -17.79 -16.89 5.57
N CYS A 159 -17.43 -16.22 4.47
CA CYS A 159 -17.63 -14.77 4.35
C CYS A 159 -19.11 -14.40 4.24
N PRO A 160 -19.56 -13.34 4.94
CA PRO A 160 -20.96 -12.92 4.90
C PRO A 160 -21.34 -12.20 3.59
N SER A 161 -20.36 -11.70 2.85
CA SER A 161 -20.57 -10.82 1.70
C SER A 161 -19.38 -10.85 0.73
N GLN A 162 -19.61 -10.45 -0.53
CA GLN A 162 -18.55 -10.40 -1.54
C GLN A 162 -17.50 -9.35 -1.17
N ARG A 163 -17.93 -8.24 -0.56
CA ARG A 163 -17.04 -7.20 -0.06
C ARG A 163 -16.08 -7.74 1.01
N GLU A 164 -16.60 -8.50 1.98
CA GLU A 164 -15.76 -9.05 3.05
C GLU A 164 -14.83 -10.14 2.52
N TYR A 165 -15.30 -10.99 1.60
CA TYR A 165 -14.44 -11.94 0.89
C TYR A 165 -13.25 -11.24 0.21
N ASN A 166 -13.50 -10.19 -0.57
CA ASN A 166 -12.43 -9.45 -1.26
C ASN A 166 -11.44 -8.83 -0.26
N ARG A 167 -11.95 -8.24 0.83
CA ARG A 167 -11.13 -7.64 1.89
C ARG A 167 -10.24 -8.69 2.57
N LEU A 168 -10.80 -9.85 2.93
CA LEU A 168 -10.05 -10.94 3.55
C LEU A 168 -9.02 -11.51 2.59
N LEU A 169 -9.37 -11.74 1.33
CA LEU A 169 -8.44 -12.22 0.31
C LEU A 169 -7.23 -11.27 0.13
N GLU A 170 -7.47 -9.96 0.10
CA GLU A 170 -6.41 -8.95 0.05
C GLU A 170 -5.55 -8.92 1.32
N PHE A 171 -6.17 -9.13 2.49
CA PHE A 171 -5.47 -9.23 3.77
C PHE A 171 -4.54 -10.45 3.77
N GLU A 172 -5.06 -11.64 3.50
CA GLU A 172 -4.31 -12.90 3.45
C GLU A 172 -3.15 -12.83 2.44
N ASN A 173 -3.41 -12.24 1.27
CA ASN A 173 -2.36 -12.06 0.27
C ASN A 173 -1.22 -11.15 0.76
N ARG A 174 -1.54 -10.06 1.46
CA ARG A 174 -0.55 -9.12 1.95
C ARG A 174 0.26 -9.71 3.10
N ASP A 175 -0.42 -10.38 4.03
CA ASP A 175 0.20 -11.04 5.15
C ASP A 175 1.13 -12.18 4.67
N LEU A 176 0.67 -13.01 3.73
CA LEU A 176 1.51 -14.05 3.11
C LEU A 176 2.75 -13.46 2.43
N ARG A 177 2.63 -12.31 1.75
CA ARG A 177 3.77 -11.65 1.11
C ARG A 177 4.82 -11.19 2.12
N ILE A 178 4.41 -10.76 3.31
CA ILE A 178 5.33 -10.44 4.41
C ILE A 178 6.07 -11.70 4.85
N ARG A 179 5.34 -12.79 5.10
CA ARG A 179 5.93 -14.09 5.51
C ARG A 179 6.94 -14.61 4.47
N GLU A 180 6.62 -14.51 3.19
CA GLU A 180 7.52 -14.90 2.09
C GLU A 180 8.79 -14.06 2.04
N LEU A 181 8.68 -12.74 2.21
CA LEU A 181 9.85 -11.86 2.21
C LEU A 181 10.72 -12.06 3.46
N ARG A 182 10.11 -12.28 4.62
CA ARG A 182 10.82 -12.70 5.84
C ARG A 182 11.58 -14.00 5.60
N HIS A 183 10.90 -15.02 5.05
CA HIS A 183 11.51 -16.31 4.71
C HIS A 183 12.69 -16.14 3.74
N SER A 184 12.50 -15.36 2.67
CA SER A 184 13.55 -15.10 1.67
C SER A 184 14.79 -14.42 2.29
N CYS A 185 14.59 -13.42 3.15
CA CYS A 185 15.70 -12.75 3.85
C CYS A 185 16.38 -13.69 4.85
N TYR A 186 15.59 -14.45 5.63
CA TYR A 186 16.08 -15.44 6.57
C TYR A 186 16.98 -16.48 5.88
N SER A 187 16.52 -17.08 4.79
CA SER A 187 17.28 -18.06 4.01
C SER A 187 18.56 -17.48 3.41
N LYS A 188 18.58 -16.17 3.06
CA LYS A 188 19.81 -15.48 2.65
C LYS A 188 20.80 -15.32 3.79
N PHE A 189 20.34 -14.95 4.97
CA PHE A 189 21.20 -14.85 6.15
C PHE A 189 21.79 -16.20 6.53
N LEU A 190 20.98 -17.27 6.59
CA LEU A 190 21.48 -18.61 6.88
C LEU A 190 22.55 -19.05 5.90
N ARG A 191 22.36 -18.75 4.61
CA ARG A 191 23.37 -19.01 3.59
C ARG A 191 24.65 -18.21 3.84
N LEU A 192 24.55 -16.93 4.21
CA LEU A 192 25.72 -16.12 4.56
C LEU A 192 26.47 -16.69 5.77
N PHE A 193 25.78 -17.19 6.79
CA PHE A 193 26.42 -17.83 7.94
C PHE A 193 27.09 -19.15 7.57
N THR A 194 26.50 -19.90 6.64
CA THR A 194 27.11 -21.12 6.11
C THR A 194 28.38 -20.80 5.31
N ASP A 195 28.34 -19.76 4.48
CA ASP A 195 29.46 -19.32 3.64
C ASP A 195 30.55 -18.59 4.45
N HIS A 196 30.20 -18.01 5.61
CA HIS A 196 31.09 -17.26 6.50
C HIS A 196 30.85 -17.62 7.98
N PRO A 197 31.32 -18.80 8.44
CA PRO A 197 31.07 -19.28 9.81
C PRO A 197 31.49 -18.33 10.93
N ALA A 198 32.57 -17.56 10.72
CA ALA A 198 33.03 -16.56 11.68
C ALA A 198 31.99 -15.46 12.01
N LEU A 199 30.99 -15.24 11.15
CA LEU A 199 29.88 -14.33 11.47
C LEU A 199 28.93 -14.94 12.51
N ALA A 200 28.72 -16.25 12.46
CA ALA A 200 27.86 -16.99 13.37
C ALA A 200 28.52 -17.25 14.74
N GLU A 201 29.84 -17.40 14.77
CA GLU A 201 30.61 -17.67 16.00
C GLU A 201 30.61 -16.48 16.98
N ASN A 202 30.40 -15.26 16.48
CA ASN A 202 30.35 -14.04 17.30
C ASN A 202 28.95 -13.78 17.90
N ALA A 203 28.01 -14.72 17.79
CA ALA A 203 26.65 -14.56 18.27
C ALA A 203 26.47 -15.15 19.68
N ASP A 204 25.88 -14.37 20.60
CA ASP A 204 25.56 -14.83 21.97
C ASP A 204 24.48 -15.93 22.01
N SER A 205 23.74 -16.12 20.92
CA SER A 205 22.65 -17.10 20.77
C SER A 205 22.76 -17.80 19.42
N SER A 206 21.94 -18.84 19.19
CA SER A 206 21.92 -19.47 17.88
C SER A 206 21.59 -18.40 16.81
N PRO A 207 22.37 -18.29 15.71
CA PRO A 207 22.13 -17.28 14.69
C PRO A 207 20.71 -17.34 14.12
N GLN A 208 20.11 -18.54 14.11
CA GLN A 208 18.73 -18.77 13.73
C GLN A 208 17.74 -18.05 14.65
N GLU A 209 17.87 -18.18 15.97
CA GLU A 209 17.01 -17.49 16.94
C GLU A 209 17.23 -15.98 16.90
N GLY A 210 18.49 -15.54 16.80
CA GLY A 210 18.82 -14.12 16.67
C GLY A 210 18.14 -13.47 15.45
N LEU A 211 18.07 -14.17 14.32
CA LEU A 211 17.34 -13.71 13.14
C LEU A 211 15.83 -13.61 13.37
N LEU A 212 15.22 -14.59 14.04
CA LEU A 212 13.78 -14.54 14.35
C LEU A 212 13.48 -13.34 15.25
N TYR A 213 14.27 -13.15 16.32
CA TYR A 213 14.16 -11.98 17.19
C TYR A 213 14.35 -10.67 16.43
N PHE A 214 15.27 -10.61 15.47
CA PHE A 214 15.47 -9.41 14.65
C PHE A 214 14.22 -9.04 13.85
N PHE A 215 13.56 -10.00 13.19
CA PHE A 215 12.33 -9.71 12.44
C PHE A 215 11.20 -9.25 13.36
N ASP A 216 11.06 -9.85 14.54
CA ASP A 216 10.02 -9.50 15.49
C ASP A 216 10.27 -8.14 16.15
N ASP A 217 11.52 -7.87 16.57
CA ASP A 217 11.91 -6.56 17.12
C ASP A 217 11.72 -5.44 16.08
N LYS A 218 12.07 -5.71 14.81
CA LYS A 218 11.78 -4.77 13.72
C LYS A 218 10.30 -4.56 13.47
N ARG A 219 9.45 -5.58 13.56
CA ARG A 219 8.00 -5.38 13.49
C ARG A 219 7.49 -4.53 14.64
N HIS A 220 7.95 -4.79 15.87
CA HIS A 220 7.60 -3.98 17.04
C HIS A 220 8.04 -2.53 16.90
N GLU A 221 9.23 -2.26 16.36
CA GLU A 221 9.70 -0.91 16.06
C GLU A 221 8.76 -0.20 15.07
N LEU A 222 8.43 -0.85 13.95
CA LEU A 222 7.53 -0.30 12.93
C LEU A 222 6.10 -0.10 13.46
N ASP A 223 5.66 -0.93 14.41
CA ASP A 223 4.34 -0.83 15.05
C ASP A 223 4.22 0.40 15.97
N ARG A 224 5.33 0.82 16.61
CA ARG A 224 5.37 2.02 17.46
C ARG A 224 5.14 3.32 16.68
N GLU A 225 5.39 3.32 15.37
CA GLU A 225 5.07 4.45 14.49
C GLU A 225 3.55 4.65 14.27
N GLY A 226 2.70 3.73 14.75
CA GLY A 226 1.25 3.83 14.69
C GLY A 226 0.66 3.72 13.27
N GLY A 227 -0.64 3.95 13.13
CA GLY A 227 -1.36 3.87 11.86
C GLY A 227 -2.22 2.62 11.70
N THR A 228 -2.90 2.53 10.56
CA THR A 228 -3.79 1.39 10.26
C THR A 228 -2.98 0.11 9.97
N PRO A 229 -3.58 -1.09 10.11
CA PRO A 229 -2.91 -2.34 9.78
C PRO A 229 -2.27 -2.32 8.38
N LEU A 230 -2.99 -1.78 7.39
CA LEU A 230 -2.47 -1.64 6.02
C LEU A 230 -1.18 -0.81 5.95
N VAL A 231 -1.11 0.31 6.67
CA VAL A 231 0.07 1.19 6.67
C VAL A 231 1.26 0.47 7.32
N LYS A 232 1.02 -0.25 8.42
CA LYS A 232 2.03 -1.04 9.12
C LYS A 232 2.60 -2.13 8.23
N ASP A 233 1.73 -2.89 7.57
CA ASP A 233 2.13 -3.94 6.62
C ASP A 233 2.93 -3.37 5.44
N GLN A 234 2.54 -2.20 4.91
CA GLN A 234 3.29 -1.53 3.85
C GLN A 234 4.68 -1.07 4.31
N ARG A 235 4.84 -0.63 5.56
CA ARG A 235 6.16 -0.28 6.10
C ARG A 235 7.04 -1.51 6.19
N GLU A 236 6.51 -2.62 6.71
CA GLU A 236 7.25 -3.87 6.82
C GLU A 236 7.65 -4.41 5.45
N LEU A 237 6.73 -4.43 4.48
CA LEU A 237 7.05 -4.83 3.10
C LEU A 237 8.19 -3.99 2.52
N ARG A 238 8.14 -2.66 2.69
CA ARG A 238 9.21 -1.77 2.22
C ARG A 238 10.55 -2.06 2.90
N PHE A 239 10.53 -2.31 4.20
CA PHE A 239 11.72 -2.66 4.96
C PHE A 239 12.32 -3.99 4.48
N LEU A 240 11.49 -5.03 4.33
CA LEU A 240 11.95 -6.35 3.89
C LEU A 240 12.48 -6.31 2.44
N ASP A 241 11.86 -5.53 1.56
CA ASP A 241 12.37 -5.30 0.20
C ASP A 241 13.75 -4.63 0.22
N GLN A 242 13.94 -3.61 1.08
CA GLN A 242 15.23 -2.94 1.27
C GLN A 242 16.29 -3.89 1.83
N LEU A 243 15.94 -4.67 2.85
CA LEU A 243 16.80 -5.68 3.46
C LEU A 243 17.23 -6.73 2.43
N SER A 244 16.27 -7.28 1.68
CA SER A 244 16.54 -8.27 0.62
C SER A 244 17.48 -7.71 -0.46
N HIS A 245 17.26 -6.45 -0.86
CA HIS A 245 18.12 -5.77 -1.82
C HIS A 245 19.55 -5.58 -1.28
N ASP A 246 19.68 -5.12 -0.04
CA ASP A 246 20.97 -4.89 0.61
C ASP A 246 21.75 -6.21 0.79
N LEU A 247 21.10 -7.27 1.26
CA LEU A 247 21.70 -8.59 1.39
C LEU A 247 22.18 -9.13 0.04
N LYS A 248 21.40 -8.93 -1.02
CA LYS A 248 21.78 -9.35 -2.37
C LYS A 248 22.97 -8.56 -2.92
N LYS A 249 23.05 -7.26 -2.62
CA LYS A 249 24.09 -6.37 -3.15
C LYS A 249 25.39 -6.44 -2.36
N ASN A 250 25.30 -6.48 -1.04
CA ASN A 250 26.44 -6.30 -0.13
C ASN A 250 26.82 -7.58 0.62
N GLY A 251 25.96 -8.61 0.65
CA GLY A 251 26.26 -9.90 1.28
C GLY A 251 26.68 -9.76 2.73
N LYS A 252 27.87 -10.28 3.08
CA LYS A 252 28.45 -10.17 4.43
C LYS A 252 28.71 -8.72 4.88
N ASN A 253 28.82 -7.78 3.95
CA ASN A 253 29.01 -6.36 4.25
C ASN A 253 27.67 -5.61 4.33
N SER A 254 26.55 -6.32 4.38
CA SER A 254 25.23 -5.73 4.61
C SER A 254 25.22 -4.95 5.91
N VAL A 255 24.63 -3.76 5.89
CA VAL A 255 24.50 -2.92 7.10
C VAL A 255 23.69 -3.61 8.21
N TYR A 256 22.89 -4.60 7.85
CA TYR A 256 22.05 -5.36 8.77
C TYR A 256 22.80 -6.51 9.46
N ILE A 257 23.97 -6.91 8.95
CA ILE A 257 24.82 -7.92 9.62
C ILE A 257 25.36 -7.37 10.93
N ASN A 258 25.86 -6.13 10.92
CA ASN A 258 26.38 -5.50 12.15
C ASN A 258 25.27 -5.32 13.19
N ILE A 259 24.05 -4.97 12.76
CA ILE A 259 22.90 -4.82 13.67
C ILE A 259 22.53 -6.14 14.38
N LEU A 260 22.77 -7.29 13.75
CA LEU A 260 22.51 -8.61 14.34
C LEU A 260 23.55 -9.00 15.40
N PHE A 261 24.78 -8.49 15.33
CA PHE A 261 25.91 -8.96 16.15
C PHE A 261 26.61 -7.88 17.01
N GLU A 262 26.21 -6.61 16.92
CA GLU A 262 26.72 -5.51 17.77
C GLU A 262 25.83 -5.23 19.00
N ARG A 263 25.23 -6.26 19.62
CA ARG A 263 24.58 -6.08 20.93
C ARG A 263 25.56 -6.27 22.08
#